data_AF-A0A7S2GSB6-F1
#
_entry.id   AF-A0A7S2GSB6-F1
#
_cell.length_a   1.000
_cell.length_b   1.000
_cell.length_c   1.000
_cell.angle_alpha   90.00
_cell.angle_beta   90.00
_cell.angle_gamma   90.00
#
_symmetry.space_group_name_H-M   'P 1'
#
loop_
_entity.id
_entity.type
_entity.pdbx_description
1 polymer ?
#
loop_
_entity_poly.entity_id
_entity_poly.type
_entity_poly.pdbx_seq_one_letter_code
_entity_poly.pdbx_strand_id
1 'polypeptide(L)'
;PCSPPARMQQGPAAAFGPPEEEPRLGPKVVPLNKNMFLAMGLTLLSMLCFLPIWDSVDMLLNINYAFWGQRGLPITVIIVSSLIVLFFFFTTEAFFGRWKNELHTTQSLVVMASLFITLLGLVLVLISLPLSQKAIETHNDIVYQCGNTQATRKLKDYYMSMLKVRENPDCIRKYSIEECAGFVE
;
A
#
# COMPACT_ATOMS: atom_id res chain seq x y z
N PRO A 1 32.54 -93.66 -18.58
CA PRO A 1 32.84 -92.82 -19.76
C PRO A 1 32.32 -91.39 -19.52
N CYS A 2 33.14 -90.58 -18.83
CA CYS A 2 32.81 -89.21 -18.45
C CYS A 2 33.22 -88.23 -19.56
N SER A 3 32.27 -87.42 -20.03
CA SER A 3 32.54 -86.28 -20.92
C SER A 3 32.87 -85.04 -20.07
N PRO A 4 33.80 -84.16 -20.48
CA PRO A 4 34.08 -82.93 -19.75
C PRO A 4 33.05 -81.83 -20.10
N PRO A 5 32.70 -80.92 -19.18
CA PRO A 5 31.96 -79.71 -19.51
C PRO A 5 32.89 -78.64 -20.10
N ALA A 6 32.30 -77.80 -20.95
CA ALA A 6 32.95 -76.79 -21.77
C ALA A 6 33.65 -75.69 -20.94
N ARG A 7 34.84 -75.30 -21.41
CA ARG A 7 35.66 -74.21 -20.87
C ARG A 7 35.03 -72.87 -21.30
N MET A 8 34.42 -72.15 -20.36
CA MET A 8 33.98 -70.77 -20.60
C MET A 8 35.23 -69.89 -20.82
N GLN A 9 35.33 -69.25 -21.98
CA GLN A 9 36.30 -68.20 -22.26
C GLN A 9 35.99 -66.97 -21.41
N GLN A 10 36.91 -66.59 -20.52
CA GLN A 10 36.93 -65.25 -19.92
C GLN A 10 37.43 -64.26 -20.97
N GLY A 11 36.50 -63.48 -21.54
CA GLY A 11 36.80 -62.21 -22.21
C GLY A 11 37.22 -61.15 -21.20
N PRO A 12 37.87 -60.07 -21.64
CA PRO A 12 38.65 -59.18 -20.78
C PRO A 12 37.77 -58.45 -19.76
N ALA A 13 38.28 -58.34 -18.53
CA ALA A 13 37.72 -57.48 -17.51
C ALA A 13 37.74 -56.02 -18.01
N ALA A 14 36.59 -55.53 -18.45
CA ALA A 14 36.39 -54.11 -18.67
C ALA A 14 36.52 -53.42 -17.30
N ALA A 15 37.63 -52.72 -17.09
CA ALA A 15 37.82 -51.84 -15.95
C ALA A 15 36.74 -50.76 -16.03
N PHE A 16 35.73 -50.89 -15.17
CA PHE A 16 34.76 -49.82 -14.92
C PHE A 16 35.51 -48.73 -14.17
N GLY A 17 36.04 -47.75 -14.92
CA GLY A 17 36.59 -46.54 -14.33
C GLY A 17 35.54 -45.85 -13.45
N PRO A 18 35.95 -45.08 -12.43
CA PRO A 18 34.99 -44.29 -11.66
C PRO A 18 34.19 -43.40 -12.63
N PRO A 19 32.89 -43.19 -12.39
CA PRO A 19 32.10 -42.31 -13.24
C PRO A 19 32.78 -40.95 -13.31
N GLU A 20 33.03 -40.50 -14.54
CA GLU A 20 33.49 -39.16 -14.84
C GLU A 20 32.47 -38.17 -14.25
N GLU A 21 32.79 -37.55 -13.11
CA GLU A 21 31.97 -36.47 -12.56
C GLU A 21 32.00 -35.32 -13.58
N GLU A 22 30.92 -35.17 -14.34
CA GLU A 22 30.64 -33.91 -15.02
C GLU A 22 30.82 -32.78 -13.99
N PRO A 23 31.56 -31.71 -14.31
CA PRO A 23 31.67 -30.58 -13.42
C PRO A 23 30.27 -30.01 -13.26
N ARG A 24 29.61 -30.33 -12.13
CA ARG A 24 28.35 -29.72 -11.75
C ARG A 24 28.62 -28.23 -11.72
N LEU A 25 28.14 -27.54 -12.74
CA LEU A 25 28.17 -26.09 -12.80
C LEU A 25 27.31 -25.63 -11.63
N GLY A 26 27.98 -25.41 -10.49
CA GLY A 26 27.34 -25.00 -9.25
C GLY A 26 26.44 -23.81 -9.56
N PRO A 27 25.27 -23.70 -8.92
CA PRO A 27 24.35 -22.61 -9.19
C PRO A 27 25.15 -21.30 -9.09
N LYS A 28 25.26 -20.57 -10.22
CA LYS A 28 25.88 -19.25 -10.27
C LYS A 28 25.05 -18.36 -9.34
N VAL A 29 25.48 -18.26 -8.10
CA VAL A 29 24.95 -17.32 -7.12
C VAL A 29 25.30 -15.93 -7.64
N VAL A 30 24.33 -15.30 -8.31
CA VAL A 30 24.45 -13.91 -8.74
C VAL A 30 24.69 -13.09 -7.48
N PRO A 31 25.84 -12.41 -7.34
CA PRO A 31 26.07 -11.56 -6.18
C PRO A 31 25.07 -10.42 -6.24
N LEU A 32 24.10 -10.44 -5.33
CA LEU A 32 23.05 -9.44 -5.26
C LEU A 32 23.68 -8.12 -4.78
N ASN A 33 23.87 -7.17 -5.71
CA ASN A 33 24.40 -5.85 -5.39
C ASN A 33 23.42 -5.10 -4.46
N LYS A 34 23.92 -4.56 -3.34
CA LYS A 34 23.18 -3.76 -2.35
C LYS A 34 22.28 -2.71 -3.03
N ASN A 35 22.85 -1.94 -3.94
CA ASN A 35 22.15 -0.85 -4.62
C ASN A 35 21.03 -1.36 -5.54
N MET A 36 21.20 -2.54 -6.13
CA MET A 36 20.17 -3.15 -6.97
C MET A 36 18.99 -3.63 -6.13
N PHE A 37 19.26 -4.27 -4.99
CA PHE A 37 18.21 -4.68 -4.05
C PHE A 37 17.46 -3.48 -3.47
N LEU A 38 18.19 -2.46 -3.02
CA LEU A 38 17.60 -1.24 -2.47
C LEU A 38 16.77 -0.51 -3.53
N ALA A 39 17.29 -0.35 -4.75
CA ALA A 39 16.55 0.27 -5.84
C ALA A 39 15.27 -0.49 -6.19
N MET A 40 15.32 -1.82 -6.33
CA MET A 40 14.13 -2.63 -6.63
C MET A 40 13.10 -2.56 -5.50
N GLY A 41 13.52 -2.77 -4.25
CA GLY A 41 12.63 -2.73 -3.09
C GLY A 41 11.99 -1.35 -2.88
N LEU A 42 12.79 -0.29 -3.02
CA LEU A 42 12.31 1.09 -2.90
C LEU A 42 11.36 1.45 -4.04
N THR A 43 11.68 1.06 -5.28
CA THR A 43 10.81 1.31 -6.44
C THR A 43 9.48 0.59 -6.26
N LEU A 44 9.50 -0.68 -5.85
CA LEU A 44 8.30 -1.47 -5.64
C LEU A 44 7.45 -0.89 -4.50
N LEU A 45 8.04 -0.61 -3.32
CA LEU A 45 7.31 0.03 -2.22
C LEU A 45 6.76 1.41 -2.59
N SER A 46 7.53 2.22 -3.32
CA SER A 46 7.09 3.54 -3.77
C SER A 46 5.90 3.43 -4.73
N MET A 47 5.92 2.46 -5.65
CA MET A 47 4.79 2.20 -6.54
C MET A 47 3.54 1.76 -5.76
N LEU A 48 3.70 0.89 -4.76
CA LEU A 48 2.61 0.49 -3.88
C LEU A 48 2.06 1.65 -3.04
N CYS A 49 2.93 2.54 -2.54
CA CYS A 49 2.53 3.70 -1.73
C CYS A 49 1.95 4.85 -2.57
N PHE A 50 2.21 4.87 -3.88
CA PHE A 50 1.64 5.89 -4.77
C PHE A 50 0.12 5.86 -4.75
N LEU A 51 -0.49 4.68 -4.78
CA LEU A 51 -1.95 4.52 -4.78
C LEU A 51 -2.63 5.14 -3.53
N PRO A 52 -2.28 4.78 -2.28
CA PRO A 52 -2.92 5.35 -1.10
C PRO A 52 -2.61 6.84 -0.92
N ILE A 53 -1.44 7.33 -1.36
CA ILE A 53 -1.12 8.76 -1.33
C ILE A 53 -2.01 9.51 -2.32
N TRP A 54 -2.12 9.02 -3.55
CA TRP A 54 -2.96 9.61 -4.57
C TRP A 54 -4.42 9.65 -4.14
N ASP A 55 -4.94 8.54 -3.65
CA ASP A 55 -6.31 8.42 -3.14
C ASP A 55 -6.58 9.41 -1.99
N SER A 56 -5.64 9.52 -1.04
CA SER A 56 -5.74 10.48 0.07
C SER A 56 -5.74 11.94 -0.41
N VAL A 57 -4.97 12.26 -1.46
CA VAL A 57 -4.94 13.60 -2.06
C VAL A 57 -6.27 13.90 -2.76
N ASP A 58 -6.82 12.96 -3.54
CA ASP A 58 -8.12 13.13 -4.19
C ASP A 58 -9.24 13.37 -3.15
N MET A 59 -9.22 12.60 -2.06
CA MET A 59 -10.11 12.81 -0.93
C MET A 59 -9.96 14.20 -0.30
N LEU A 60 -8.73 14.70 -0.13
CA LEU A 60 -8.48 16.02 0.45
C LEU A 60 -8.90 17.18 -0.46
N LEU A 61 -8.84 16.99 -1.78
CA LEU A 61 -9.26 17.99 -2.76
C LEU A 61 -10.79 18.02 -2.93
N ASN A 62 -11.49 16.96 -2.58
CA ASN A 62 -12.94 16.91 -2.69
C ASN A 62 -13.60 17.80 -1.61
N ILE A 63 -14.34 18.82 -2.04
CA ILE A 63 -15.02 19.78 -1.15
C ILE A 63 -15.99 19.08 -0.19
N ASN A 64 -16.68 18.03 -0.65
CA ASN A 64 -17.61 17.29 0.21
C ASN A 64 -16.85 16.64 1.36
N TYR A 65 -15.73 15.98 1.07
CA TYR A 65 -14.93 15.37 2.12
C TYR A 65 -14.25 16.42 3.02
N ALA A 66 -13.75 17.52 2.45
CA ALA A 66 -13.13 18.58 3.22
C ALA A 66 -14.11 19.34 4.14
N PHE A 67 -15.40 19.36 3.79
CA PHE A 67 -16.47 19.98 4.59
C PHE A 67 -17.02 19.03 5.66
N TRP A 68 -17.29 17.77 5.30
CA TRP A 68 -17.93 16.80 6.19
C TRP A 68 -16.95 15.94 7.00
N GLY A 69 -15.79 15.63 6.43
CA GLY A 69 -14.81 14.70 6.98
C GLY A 69 -13.73 15.38 7.83
N GLN A 70 -13.25 14.66 8.85
CA GLN A 70 -12.01 15.04 9.53
C GLN A 70 -10.81 14.80 8.61
N ARG A 71 -10.08 15.87 8.28
CA ARG A 71 -8.83 15.83 7.50
C ARG A 71 -7.74 14.93 8.11
N GLY A 72 -7.89 14.51 9.37
CA GLY A 72 -6.93 13.68 10.07
C GLY A 72 -6.66 12.33 9.40
N LEU A 73 -7.70 11.63 8.92
CA LEU A 73 -7.55 10.29 8.33
C LEU A 73 -6.65 10.27 7.08
N PRO A 74 -6.94 11.05 6.01
CA PRO A 74 -6.07 11.04 4.82
C PRO A 74 -4.66 11.57 5.14
N ILE A 75 -4.52 12.52 6.06
CA ILE A 75 -3.19 12.98 6.51
C ILE A 75 -2.42 11.85 7.20
N THR A 76 -3.06 11.05 8.06
CA THR A 76 -2.39 9.91 8.70
C THR A 76 -1.95 8.87 7.69
N VAL A 77 -2.74 8.59 6.64
CA VAL A 77 -2.35 7.67 5.56
C VAL A 77 -1.10 8.18 4.86
N ILE A 78 -1.07 9.46 4.46
CA ILE A 78 0.08 10.06 3.78
C ILE A 78 1.34 9.97 4.65
N ILE A 79 1.24 10.30 5.94
CA ILE A 79 2.37 10.25 6.88
C ILE A 79 2.87 8.80 7.04
N VAL A 80 1.97 7.85 7.27
CA VAL A 80 2.32 6.45 7.52
C VAL A 80 2.91 5.78 6.28
N SER A 81 2.33 6.02 5.09
CA SER A 81 2.88 5.55 3.82
C SER A 81 4.24 6.17 3.50
N SER A 82 4.51 7.40 3.94
CA SER A 82 5.84 8.00 3.79
C SER A 82 6.85 7.41 4.79
N LEU A 83 6.43 7.23 6.05
CA LEU A 83 7.28 6.69 7.11
C LEU A 83 7.73 5.25 6.84
N ILE A 84 6.87 4.41 6.27
CA ILE A 84 7.23 3.01 5.99
C ILE A 84 8.28 2.89 4.89
N VAL A 85 8.25 3.78 3.87
CA VAL A 85 9.28 3.85 2.83
C VAL A 85 10.62 4.30 3.43
N LEU A 86 10.61 5.33 4.29
CA LEU A 86 11.80 5.77 4.99
C LEU A 86 12.36 4.68 5.91
N PHE A 87 11.49 4.00 6.65
CA PHE A 87 11.90 2.93 7.55
C PHE A 87 12.49 1.74 6.80
N PHE A 88 11.95 1.37 5.64
CA PHE A 88 12.54 0.39 4.74
C PHE A 88 13.96 0.79 4.27
N PHE A 89 14.15 2.06 3.90
CA PHE A 89 15.45 2.58 3.50
C PHE A 89 16.47 2.49 4.64
N PHE A 90 16.12 3.02 5.82
CA PHE A 90 17.00 3.01 6.99
C PHE A 90 17.33 1.60 7.47
N THR A 91 16.34 0.70 7.50
CA THR A 91 16.58 -0.68 7.91
C THR A 91 17.47 -1.42 6.92
N THR A 92 17.31 -1.18 5.61
CA THR A 92 18.18 -1.78 4.58
C THR A 92 19.62 -1.29 4.71
N GLU A 93 19.82 0.03 4.88
CA GLU A 93 21.14 0.62 5.11
C GLU A 93 21.80 0.09 6.39
N ALA A 94 21.06 0.03 7.49
CA ALA A 94 21.56 -0.50 8.76
C ALA A 94 21.91 -1.99 8.68
N PHE A 95 21.10 -2.78 7.96
CA PHE A 95 21.32 -4.22 7.78
C PHE A 95 22.61 -4.47 6.97
N PHE A 96 22.75 -3.82 5.82
CA PHE A 96 23.96 -3.95 4.99
C PHE A 96 25.21 -3.36 5.66
N GLY A 97 25.06 -2.31 6.47
CA GLY A 97 26.18 -1.70 7.21
C GLY A 97 26.74 -2.58 8.33
N ARG A 98 25.87 -3.35 9.02
CA ARG A 98 26.28 -4.23 10.13
C ARG A 98 26.63 -5.66 9.69
N TRP A 99 26.02 -6.19 8.64
CA TRP A 99 26.06 -7.63 8.31
C TRP A 99 26.84 -7.94 7.02
N LYS A 100 27.96 -7.25 6.79
CA LYS A 100 28.79 -7.42 5.59
C LYS A 100 29.35 -8.84 5.39
N ASN A 101 29.33 -9.70 6.43
CA ASN A 101 30.17 -10.90 6.50
C ASN A 101 29.42 -12.26 6.50
N GLU A 102 28.09 -12.33 6.52
CA GLU A 102 27.38 -13.62 6.66
C GLU A 102 26.59 -14.01 5.40
N LEU A 103 27.00 -15.13 4.78
CA LEU A 103 26.58 -15.67 3.48
C LEU A 103 25.08 -16.06 3.33
N HIS A 104 24.20 -15.64 4.22
CA HIS A 104 22.75 -15.93 4.20
C HIS A 104 21.88 -14.71 3.82
N THR A 105 22.39 -13.81 2.95
CA THR A 105 21.77 -12.49 2.71
C THR A 105 20.51 -12.54 1.84
N THR A 106 20.47 -13.33 0.76
CA THR A 106 19.37 -13.25 -0.22
C THR A 106 18.02 -13.67 0.35
N GLN A 107 17.98 -14.78 1.11
CA GLN A 107 16.75 -15.28 1.72
C GLN A 107 16.19 -14.30 2.77
N SER A 108 17.03 -13.80 3.67
CA SER A 108 16.63 -12.85 4.71
C SER A 108 16.14 -11.52 4.14
N LEU A 109 16.76 -11.04 3.04
CA LEU A 109 16.35 -9.81 2.36
C LEU A 109 14.96 -9.93 1.72
N VAL A 110 14.63 -11.09 1.12
CA VAL A 110 13.29 -11.33 0.57
C VAL A 110 12.24 -11.38 1.68
N VAL A 111 12.54 -12.05 2.80
CA VAL A 111 11.65 -12.10 3.98
C VAL A 111 11.46 -10.69 4.56
N MET A 112 12.53 -9.90 4.66
CA MET A 112 12.44 -8.51 5.12
C MET A 112 11.52 -7.67 4.21
N ALA A 113 11.71 -7.73 2.90
CA ALA A 113 10.87 -7.00 1.96
C ALA A 113 9.39 -7.44 2.05
N SER A 114 9.12 -8.74 2.15
CA SER A 114 7.75 -9.25 2.28
C SER A 114 7.10 -8.86 3.61
N LEU A 115 7.86 -8.76 4.70
CA LEU A 115 7.38 -8.23 5.98
C LEU A 115 6.94 -6.76 5.85
N PHE A 116 7.69 -5.91 5.16
CA PHE A 116 7.29 -4.52 4.95
C PHE A 116 6.05 -4.37 4.07
N ILE A 117 5.94 -5.18 3.02
CA ILE A 117 4.77 -5.18 2.13
C ILE A 117 3.52 -5.66 2.89
N THR A 118 3.63 -6.73 3.68
CA THR A 118 2.50 -7.24 4.47
C THR A 118 2.10 -6.26 5.58
N LEU A 119 3.07 -5.62 6.24
CA LEU A 119 2.80 -4.58 7.24
C LEU A 119 2.11 -3.36 6.61
N LEU A 120 2.56 -2.91 5.43
CA LEU A 120 1.87 -1.86 4.66
C LEU A 120 0.42 -2.26 4.38
N GLY A 121 0.20 -3.47 3.85
CA GLY A 121 -1.13 -3.97 3.54
C GLY A 121 -2.03 -4.03 4.78
N LEU A 122 -1.51 -4.52 5.90
CA LEU A 122 -2.25 -4.60 7.16
C LEU A 122 -2.64 -3.21 7.68
N VAL A 123 -1.73 -2.24 7.61
CA VAL A 123 -2.03 -0.86 8.02
C VAL A 123 -3.07 -0.21 7.11
N LEU A 124 -3.01 -0.42 5.80
CA LEU A 124 -4.03 0.07 4.87
C LEU A 124 -5.41 -0.54 5.17
N VAL A 125 -5.47 -1.84 5.47
CA VAL A 125 -6.72 -2.50 5.88
C VAL A 125 -7.23 -1.95 7.21
N LEU A 126 -6.36 -1.74 8.20
CA LEU A 126 -6.79 -1.19 9.49
C LEU A 126 -7.35 0.22 9.36
N ILE A 127 -6.86 1.02 8.41
CA ILE A 127 -7.38 2.38 8.16
C ILE A 127 -8.68 2.37 7.36
N SER A 128 -8.93 1.35 6.53
CA SER A 128 -10.17 1.27 5.74
C SER A 128 -11.42 1.07 6.62
N LEU A 129 -11.29 0.42 7.78
CA LEU A 129 -12.39 0.25 8.74
C LEU A 129 -12.91 1.57 9.32
N PRO A 130 -12.11 2.40 10.02
CA PRO A 130 -12.60 3.65 10.60
C PRO A 130 -13.04 4.64 9.51
N LEU A 131 -12.41 4.60 8.32
CA LEU A 131 -12.85 5.41 7.19
C LEU A 131 -14.28 5.06 6.76
N SER A 132 -14.58 3.76 6.64
CA SER A 132 -15.90 3.28 6.27
C SER A 132 -16.94 3.62 7.34
N GLN A 133 -16.61 3.45 8.61
CA GLN A 133 -17.49 3.81 9.73
C GLN A 133 -17.82 5.30 9.72
N LYS A 134 -16.81 6.16 9.51
CA LYS A 134 -17.01 7.61 9.44
C LYS A 134 -17.88 8.04 8.27
N ALA A 135 -17.75 7.38 7.11
CA ALA A 135 -18.61 7.64 5.96
C ALA A 135 -20.09 7.30 6.27
N ILE A 136 -20.33 6.19 6.95
CA ILE A 136 -21.69 5.77 7.36
C ILE A 136 -22.28 6.73 8.41
N GLU A 137 -21.50 7.11 9.43
CA GLU A 137 -21.92 8.10 10.43
C GLU A 137 -22.32 9.41 9.76
N THR A 138 -21.47 9.93 8.87
CA THR A 138 -21.72 11.18 8.14
C THR A 138 -22.98 11.08 7.27
N HIS A 139 -23.16 9.96 6.57
CA HIS A 139 -24.37 9.73 5.77
C HIS A 139 -25.63 9.74 6.63
N ASN A 140 -25.61 9.04 7.77
CA ASN A 140 -26.76 8.96 8.67
C ASN A 140 -27.06 10.32 9.31
N ASP A 141 -26.05 11.09 9.66
CA ASP A 141 -26.20 12.44 10.20
C ASP A 141 -26.89 13.36 9.19
N ILE A 142 -26.50 13.30 7.92
CA ILE A 142 -27.08 14.13 6.86
C ILE A 142 -28.53 13.70 6.56
N VAL A 143 -28.78 12.40 6.44
CA VAL A 143 -30.09 11.88 6.01
C VAL A 143 -31.13 11.91 7.14
N TYR A 144 -30.74 11.48 8.35
CA TYR A 144 -31.70 11.26 9.45
C TYR A 144 -31.65 12.36 10.53
N GLN A 145 -30.54 13.08 10.67
CA GLN A 145 -30.34 14.07 11.75
C GLN A 145 -30.02 15.47 11.22
N CYS A 146 -30.67 15.85 10.12
CA CYS A 146 -30.45 17.13 9.42
C CYS A 146 -30.58 18.34 10.36
N GLY A 147 -29.43 18.85 10.82
CA GLY A 147 -29.30 20.03 11.67
C GLY A 147 -29.27 19.78 13.17
N ASN A 148 -29.26 18.53 13.63
CA ASN A 148 -29.15 18.20 15.06
C ASN A 148 -27.71 17.84 15.48
N THR A 149 -26.82 17.58 14.50
CA THR A 149 -25.40 17.29 14.74
C THR A 149 -24.53 18.51 14.45
N GLN A 150 -23.36 18.59 15.10
CA GLN A 150 -22.45 19.75 14.97
C GLN A 150 -22.00 19.98 13.52
N ALA A 151 -21.84 18.91 12.74
CA ALA A 151 -21.48 18.97 11.32
C ALA A 151 -22.59 19.55 10.45
N THR A 152 -23.85 19.13 10.67
CA THR A 152 -25.00 19.59 9.88
C THR A 152 -25.52 20.97 10.32
N ARG A 153 -25.22 21.40 11.55
CA ARG A 153 -25.68 22.68 12.10
C ARG A 153 -25.20 23.88 11.28
N LYS A 154 -23.91 23.91 10.90
CA LYS A 154 -23.36 24.99 10.06
C LYS A 154 -24.09 25.08 8.72
N LEU A 155 -24.33 23.94 8.07
CA LEU A 155 -25.06 23.89 6.80
C LEU A 155 -26.50 24.40 6.99
N LYS A 156 -27.18 23.99 8.06
CA LYS A 156 -28.52 24.48 8.40
C LYS A 156 -28.54 25.98 8.63
N ASP A 157 -27.58 26.54 9.36
CA ASP A 157 -27.52 27.97 9.63
C ASP A 157 -27.34 28.77 8.33
N TYR A 158 -26.43 28.33 7.44
CA TYR A 158 -26.26 28.90 6.11
C TYR A 158 -27.55 28.79 5.28
N TYR A 159 -28.16 27.60 5.23
CA TYR A 159 -29.42 27.39 4.51
C TYR A 159 -30.55 28.29 5.02
N MET A 160 -30.71 28.40 6.34
CA MET A 160 -31.74 29.23 6.95
C MET A 160 -31.50 30.73 6.71
N SER A 161 -30.24 31.16 6.64
CA SER A 161 -29.92 32.55 6.28
C SER A 161 -30.31 32.87 4.82
N MET A 162 -30.01 31.98 3.88
CA MET A 162 -30.39 32.14 2.47
C MET A 162 -31.89 32.03 2.26
N LEU A 163 -32.57 31.16 3.02
CA LEU A 163 -34.02 31.02 2.98
C LEU A 163 -34.72 32.32 3.39
N LYS A 164 -34.26 32.97 4.47
CA LYS A 164 -34.81 34.26 4.92
C LYS A 164 -34.71 35.35 3.85
N VAL A 165 -33.60 35.39 3.09
CA VAL A 165 -33.46 36.33 1.96
C VAL A 165 -34.46 36.00 0.85
N ARG A 166 -34.68 34.71 0.57
CA ARG A 166 -35.63 34.25 -0.45
C ARG A 166 -37.10 34.48 -0.08
N GLU A 167 -37.43 34.47 1.21
CA GLU A 167 -38.78 34.77 1.71
C GLU A 167 -39.18 36.24 1.52
N ASN A 168 -38.25 37.14 1.21
CA ASN A 168 -38.60 38.52 0.85
C ASN A 168 -39.45 38.57 -0.43
N PRO A 169 -40.52 39.37 -0.46
CA PRO A 169 -41.46 39.43 -1.59
C PRO A 169 -40.80 39.91 -2.90
N ASP A 170 -39.75 40.74 -2.80
CA ASP A 170 -38.99 41.22 -3.95
C ASP A 170 -37.99 40.19 -4.50
N CYS A 171 -37.62 39.19 -3.69
CA CYS A 171 -36.64 38.16 -4.04
C CYS A 171 -37.31 36.88 -4.58
N ILE A 172 -38.53 36.56 -4.12
CA ILE A 172 -39.20 35.29 -4.44
C ILE A 172 -39.42 35.06 -5.94
N ARG A 173 -39.50 36.14 -6.72
CA ARG A 173 -39.69 36.13 -8.18
C ARG A 173 -38.40 36.07 -8.97
N LYS A 174 -37.24 36.22 -8.32
CA LYS A 174 -35.93 36.19 -8.97
C LYS A 174 -35.45 34.76 -9.14
N TYR A 175 -34.59 34.54 -10.13
CA TYR A 175 -34.09 33.22 -10.47
C TYR A 175 -33.02 32.75 -9.47
N SER A 176 -32.09 33.63 -9.13
CA SER A 176 -31.03 33.39 -8.14
C SER A 176 -31.22 34.26 -6.89
N ILE A 177 -30.80 33.75 -5.73
CA ILE A 177 -30.78 34.49 -4.46
C ILE A 177 -29.67 35.55 -4.49
N GLU A 178 -28.66 35.37 -5.35
CA GLU A 178 -27.57 36.33 -5.59
C GLU A 178 -28.07 37.67 -6.12
N GLU A 179 -29.22 37.69 -6.80
CA GLU A 179 -29.82 38.91 -7.34
C GLU A 179 -30.65 39.67 -6.28
N CYS A 180 -30.79 39.12 -5.08
CA CYS A 180 -31.64 39.67 -4.03
C CYS A 180 -30.88 40.64 -3.13
N ALA A 181 -31.55 41.74 -2.76
CA ALA A 181 -31.00 42.71 -1.84
C ALA A 181 -30.78 42.07 -0.47
N GLY A 182 -29.53 42.05 0.01
CA GLY A 182 -29.15 41.45 1.29
C GLY A 182 -28.46 40.08 1.20
N PHE A 183 -28.18 39.57 0.00
CA PHE A 183 -27.28 38.43 -0.17
C PHE A 183 -25.83 38.85 0.16
N VAL A 184 -25.17 38.05 0.99
CA VAL A 184 -23.75 38.19 1.35
C VAL A 184 -23.14 36.80 1.19
N GLU A 185 -22.09 36.69 0.36
CA GLU A 185 -21.32 35.47 0.15
C GLU A 185 -20.62 34.98 1.43
#